data_AF-A0A1V3JFM0-F1
#
_entry.id   AF-A0A1V3JFM0-F1
#
_cell.length_a   1.000
_cell.length_b   1.000
_cell.length_c   1.000
_cell.angle_alpha   90.00
_cell.angle_beta   90.00
_cell.angle_gamma   90.00
#
_symmetry.space_group_name_H-M   'P 1'
#
loop_
_entity.id
_entity.type
_entity.pdbx_description
1 polymer ?
#
loop_
_entity_poly.entity_id
_entity_poly.type
_entity_poly.pdbx_seq_one_letter_code
_entity_poly.pdbx_strand_id
1 'polypeptide(L)'
;MKLTELIKAPPGETYIKNSSRLVSGLFIIGGVLYYPTNGYGTAIALTLALFVLIGQKMLLSQANKDFADMYQAKQLFEQSQNLDYLRFILARSEQMLKDNKVLSDKAKREIQQLRAFSTEKMEVKNP
;
A
#
# COMPACT_ATOMS: atom_id res chain seq x y z
N MET A 1 0.93 5.92 -34.35
CA MET A 1 1.01 5.75 -32.89
C MET A 1 -0.40 5.43 -32.40
N LYS A 2 -0.60 4.31 -31.68
CA LYS A 2 -1.93 3.75 -31.37
C LYS A 2 -2.53 4.45 -30.14
N LEU A 3 -3.71 5.07 -30.29
CA LEU A 3 -4.50 5.65 -29.18
C LEU A 3 -4.77 4.65 -28.03
N THR A 4 -4.66 3.36 -28.31
CA THR A 4 -4.77 2.27 -27.31
C THR A 4 -3.69 2.34 -26.22
N GLU A 5 -2.53 2.97 -26.47
CA GLU A 5 -1.50 3.15 -25.45
C GLU A 5 -1.79 4.33 -24.50
N LEU A 6 -2.58 5.31 -24.94
CA LEU A 6 -3.00 6.46 -24.12
C LEU A 6 -4.18 6.15 -23.20
N ILE A 7 -4.89 5.04 -23.45
CA ILE A 7 -5.98 4.52 -22.60
C ILE A 7 -5.48 3.32 -21.77
N LYS A 8 -4.16 3.15 -21.65
CA LYS A 8 -3.63 2.28 -20.61
C LYS A 8 -3.84 3.02 -19.30
N ALA A 9 -4.98 2.76 -18.66
CA ALA A 9 -5.27 3.19 -17.31
C ALA A 9 -3.99 2.98 -16.49
N PRO A 10 -3.56 4.00 -15.70
CA PRO A 10 -2.36 3.86 -14.87
C PRO A 10 -2.50 2.53 -14.13
N PRO A 11 -1.44 1.70 -14.02
CA PRO A 11 -1.55 0.40 -13.38
C PRO A 11 -2.09 0.64 -11.96
N GLY A 12 -3.42 0.49 -11.84
CA GLY A 12 -4.21 0.85 -10.68
C GLY A 12 -4.10 -0.24 -9.62
N GLU A 13 -2.99 -0.97 -9.62
CA GLU A 13 -2.63 -1.90 -8.57
C GLU A 13 -1.87 -1.11 -7.52
N THR A 14 -2.69 -0.29 -6.87
CA THR A 14 -2.49 0.33 -5.57
C THR A 14 -1.75 -0.62 -4.62
N TYR A 15 -0.82 -0.07 -3.83
CA TYR A 15 0.00 -0.76 -2.82
C TYR A 15 -0.81 -1.43 -1.68
N ILE A 16 -2.15 -1.46 -1.79
CA ILE A 16 -3.10 -2.06 -0.85
C ILE A 16 -3.99 -3.04 -1.60
N LYS A 17 -4.32 -4.18 -0.98
CA LYS A 17 -5.21 -5.20 -1.55
C LYS A 17 -6.51 -4.56 -2.08
N ASN A 18 -6.93 -5.02 -3.26
CA ASN A 18 -8.07 -4.47 -3.98
C ASN A 18 -9.33 -4.43 -3.10
N SER A 19 -9.67 -3.21 -2.69
CA SER A 19 -10.84 -2.80 -1.93
C SER A 19 -12.17 -3.18 -2.56
N SER A 20 -12.16 -3.47 -3.87
CA SER A 20 -13.34 -3.78 -4.66
C SER A 20 -14.14 -4.94 -4.05
N ARG A 21 -13.52 -5.97 -3.46
CA ARG A 21 -14.28 -7.05 -2.80
C ARG A 21 -15.09 -6.59 -1.59
N LEU A 22 -14.53 -5.69 -0.76
CA LEU A 22 -15.22 -5.17 0.42
C LEU A 22 -16.35 -4.23 0.02
N VAL A 23 -16.09 -3.33 -0.94
CA VAL A 23 -17.10 -2.40 -1.44
C VAL A 23 -18.22 -3.14 -2.18
N SER A 24 -17.89 -4.12 -3.04
CA SER A 24 -18.88 -4.98 -3.69
C SER A 24 -19.69 -5.80 -2.69
N GLY A 25 -19.07 -6.33 -1.63
CA GLY A 25 -19.78 -7.01 -0.54
C GLY A 25 -20.77 -6.09 0.17
N LEU A 26 -20.37 -4.84 0.46
CA LEU A 26 -21.26 -3.83 1.05
C LEU A 26 -22.42 -3.46 0.12
N PHE A 27 -22.18 -3.39 -1.19
CA PHE A 27 -23.25 -3.12 -2.17
C PHE A 27 -24.25 -4.27 -2.25
N ILE A 28 -23.78 -5.53 -2.22
CA ILE A 28 -24.66 -6.71 -2.21
C ILE A 28 -25.51 -6.74 -0.93
N ILE A 29 -24.89 -6.53 0.24
CA ILE A 29 -25.60 -6.47 1.52
C ILE A 29 -26.58 -5.29 1.55
N GLY A 30 -26.18 -4.11 1.07
CA GLY A 30 -27.02 -2.93 0.99
C GLY A 30 -28.22 -3.09 0.05
N GLY A 31 -28.06 -3.87 -1.03
CA GLY A 31 -29.16 -4.24 -1.93
C GLY A 31 -30.13 -5.26 -1.32
N VAL A 32 -29.62 -6.27 -0.63
CA VAL A 32 -30.45 -7.26 0.09
C VAL A 32 -31.19 -6.60 1.27
N LEU A 33 -30.55 -5.64 1.95
CA LEU A 33 -31.14 -4.94 3.09
C LEU A 33 -32.09 -3.81 2.69
N TYR A 34 -32.15 -3.43 1.41
CA TYR A 34 -33.05 -2.39 0.89
C TYR A 34 -34.52 -2.75 1.10
N TYR A 35 -34.89 -4.00 0.82
CA TYR A 35 -36.27 -4.48 0.86
C TYR A 35 -36.86 -4.53 2.29
N PRO A 36 -36.16 -5.04 3.33
CA PRO A 36 -36.71 -5.07 4.69
C PRO A 36 -36.66 -3.74 5.44
N THR A 37 -35.84 -2.76 5.03
CA THR A 37 -35.60 -1.52 5.81
C THR A 37 -36.10 -0.23 5.15
N ASN A 38 -36.87 -0.30 4.06
CA ASN A 38 -37.37 0.88 3.33
C ASN A 38 -36.26 1.91 3.00
N GLY A 39 -35.07 1.44 2.62
CA GLY A 39 -33.94 2.29 2.18
C GLY A 39 -33.00 2.80 3.27
N TYR A 40 -33.34 2.70 4.56
CA TYR A 40 -32.42 3.09 5.65
C TYR A 40 -31.17 2.21 5.71
N GLY A 41 -31.30 0.90 5.43
CA GLY A 41 -30.16 -0.02 5.36
C GLY A 41 -29.16 0.36 4.26
N THR A 42 -29.65 0.93 3.15
CA THR A 42 -28.79 1.41 2.06
C THR A 42 -28.04 2.68 2.46
N ALA A 43 -28.65 3.59 3.21
CA ALA A 43 -27.97 4.76 3.74
C ALA A 43 -26.83 4.37 4.72
N ILE A 44 -27.09 3.44 5.64
CA ILE A 44 -26.07 2.93 6.57
C ILE A 44 -24.94 2.21 5.82
N ALA A 45 -25.28 1.41 4.79
CA ALA A 45 -24.29 0.74 3.95
C ALA A 45 -23.41 1.73 3.17
N LEU A 46 -24.00 2.81 2.64
CA LEU A 46 -23.27 3.90 1.97
C LEU A 46 -22.31 4.61 2.93
N THR A 47 -22.76 4.91 4.16
CA THR A 47 -21.91 5.51 5.19
C THR A 47 -20.74 4.60 5.56
N LEU A 48 -20.98 3.31 5.78
CA LEU A 48 -19.92 2.33 6.04
C LEU A 48 -18.94 2.21 4.86
N ALA A 49 -19.44 2.22 3.61
CA ALA A 49 -18.60 2.19 2.42
C ALA A 49 -17.68 3.41 2.35
N LEU A 50 -18.19 4.60 2.65
CA LEU A 50 -17.39 5.83 2.73
C LEU A 50 -16.28 5.72 3.79
N PHE A 51 -16.59 5.22 4.99
CA PHE A 51 -15.58 5.01 6.03
C PHE A 51 -14.48 4.03 5.59
N VAL A 52 -14.85 2.93 4.93
CA VAL A 52 -13.88 1.95 4.40
C VAL A 52 -12.97 2.59 3.34
N LEU A 53 -13.53 3.39 2.42
CA LEU A 53 -12.76 4.08 1.38
C LEU A 53 -11.79 5.11 1.97
N ILE A 54 -12.23 5.89 2.96
CA ILE A 54 -11.38 6.88 3.65
C ILE A 54 -10.24 6.17 4.41
N GLY A 55 -10.55 5.11 5.15
CA GLY A 55 -9.55 4.32 5.87
C GLY A 55 -8.48 3.75 4.94
N GLN A 56 -8.88 3.25 3.77
CA GLN A 56 -7.95 2.75 2.76
C GLN A 56 -7.07 3.85 2.15
N LYS A 57 -7.64 5.03 1.85
CA LYS A 57 -6.86 6.17 1.36
C LYS A 57 -5.79 6.59 2.37
N MET A 58 -6.12 6.61 3.66
CA MET A 58 -5.17 6.94 4.72
C MET A 58 -4.04 5.91 4.83
N LEU A 59 -4.38 4.61 4.84
CA LEU A 59 -3.38 3.54 4.87
C LEU A 59 -2.46 3.60 3.64
N LEU A 60 -3.00 3.91 2.47
CA LEU A 60 -2.21 4.01 1.23
C LEU A 60 -1.26 5.20 1.28
N SER A 61 -1.76 6.35 1.76
CA SER A 61 -0.96 7.56 1.93
C SER A 61 0.19 7.34 2.90
N GLN A 62 -0.08 6.65 4.01
CA GLN A 62 0.93 6.32 5.01
C GLN A 62 1.99 5.36 4.43
N ALA A 63 1.57 4.30 3.75
CA ALA A 63 2.49 3.37 3.10
C ALA A 63 3.35 4.07 2.03
N ASN A 64 2.77 4.91 1.18
CA ASN A 64 3.52 5.66 0.18
C ASN A 64 4.56 6.60 0.81
N LYS A 65 4.21 7.26 1.91
CA LYS A 65 5.14 8.11 2.64
C LYS A 65 6.31 7.29 3.21
N ASP A 66 6.02 6.15 3.82
CA ASP A 66 7.06 5.25 4.36
C ASP A 66 7.99 4.72 3.26
N PHE A 67 7.45 4.38 2.08
CA PHE A 67 8.26 4.03 0.91
C PHE A 67 9.13 5.19 0.45
N ALA A 68 8.59 6.40 0.35
CA ALA A 68 9.35 7.58 -0.05
C ALA A 68 10.54 7.84 0.90
N ASP A 69 10.32 7.72 2.21
CA ASP A 69 11.37 7.87 3.23
C ASP A 69 12.45 6.78 3.08
N MET A 70 12.07 5.53 2.80
CA MET A 70 13.04 4.44 2.54
C MET A 70 13.85 4.65 1.25
N TYR A 71 13.22 5.14 0.17
CA TYR A 71 13.91 5.45 -1.08
C TYR A 71 14.87 6.64 -0.92
N GLN A 72 14.48 7.66 -0.16
CA GLN A 72 15.38 8.77 0.19
C GLN A 72 16.58 8.29 1.01
N ALA A 73 16.36 7.42 2.01
CA ALA A 73 17.45 6.82 2.77
C ALA A 73 18.41 6.02 1.87
N LYS A 74 17.89 5.33 0.84
CA LYS A 74 18.73 4.63 -0.14
C LYS A 74 19.61 5.62 -0.94
N GLN A 75 19.05 6.73 -1.42
CA GLN A 75 19.81 7.75 -2.14
C GLN A 75 20.86 8.42 -1.25
N LEU A 76 20.51 8.72 0.01
CA LEU A 76 21.44 9.24 1.00
C LEU A 76 22.56 8.26 1.31
N PHE A 77 22.29 6.94 1.32
CA PHE A 77 23.35 5.93 1.39
C PHE A 77 24.25 5.95 0.16
N GLU A 78 23.72 6.06 -1.05
CA GLU A 78 24.53 6.11 -2.27
C GLU A 78 25.48 7.32 -2.26
N GLN A 79 25.05 8.45 -1.70
CA GLN A 79 25.84 9.68 -1.59
C GLN A 79 26.81 9.69 -0.39
N SER A 80 26.37 9.27 0.79
CA SER A 80 27.14 9.35 2.04
C SER A 80 27.88 8.07 2.39
N GLN A 81 27.49 6.94 1.80
CA GLN A 81 27.98 5.60 2.10
C GLN A 81 27.78 5.20 3.58
N ASN A 82 26.88 5.85 4.32
CA ASN A 82 26.65 5.57 5.74
C ASN A 82 25.66 4.40 5.96
N LEU A 83 26.14 3.35 6.63
CA LEU A 83 25.39 2.14 6.95
C LEU A 83 24.14 2.38 7.84
N ASP A 84 24.07 3.49 8.58
CA ASP A 84 22.89 3.83 9.38
C ASP A 84 21.62 3.99 8.52
N TYR A 85 21.76 4.48 7.28
CA TYR A 85 20.64 4.58 6.35
C TYR A 85 20.13 3.21 5.90
N LEU A 86 21.03 2.22 5.75
CA LEU A 86 20.64 0.84 5.44
C LEU A 86 19.93 0.19 6.62
N ARG A 87 20.39 0.43 7.85
CA ARG A 87 19.72 -0.04 9.09
C ARG A 87 18.34 0.59 9.24
N PHE A 88 18.18 1.86 8.90
CA PHE A 88 16.88 2.53 8.89
C PHE A 88 15.91 1.86 7.90
N ILE A 89 16.36 1.59 6.66
CA ILE A 89 15.54 0.89 5.66
C ILE A 89 15.13 -0.49 6.18
N LEU A 90 16.05 -1.25 6.79
CA LEU A 90 15.72 -2.55 7.38
C LEU A 90 14.64 -2.44 8.48
N ALA A 91 14.84 -1.55 9.46
CA ALA A 91 13.90 -1.39 10.56
C ALA A 91 12.51 -0.95 10.07
N ARG A 92 12.46 0.03 9.14
CA ARG A 92 11.20 0.53 8.57
C ARG A 92 10.49 -0.52 7.72
N SER A 93 11.25 -1.29 6.94
CA SER A 93 10.75 -2.39 6.12
C SER A 93 10.10 -3.50 6.95
N GLU A 94 10.72 -3.86 8.07
CA GLU A 94 10.21 -4.88 8.99
C GLU A 94 8.93 -4.42 9.68
N GLN A 95 8.92 -3.16 10.14
CA GLN A 95 7.75 -2.57 10.76
C GLN A 95 6.56 -2.53 9.79
N MET A 96 6.76 -2.08 8.54
CA MET A 96 5.69 -2.06 7.53
C MET A 96 5.15 -3.46 7.21
N LEU A 97 6.01 -4.49 7.18
CA LEU A 97 5.56 -5.86 6.92
C LEU A 97 4.79 -6.46 8.11
N LYS A 98 5.16 -6.09 9.34
CA LYS A 98 4.54 -6.59 10.57
C LYS A 98 3.21 -5.91 10.87
N ASP A 99 3.14 -4.59 10.68
CA ASP A 99 1.99 -3.79 11.10
C ASP A 99 0.88 -3.74 10.03
N ASN A 100 1.23 -3.78 8.73
CA ASN A 100 0.23 -3.64 7.66
C ASN A 100 -0.17 -5.00 7.04
N LYS A 101 -1.15 -5.68 7.65
CA LYS A 101 -1.83 -6.87 7.06
C LYS A 101 -2.53 -6.58 5.72
N VAL A 102 -2.74 -5.31 5.39
CA VAL A 102 -3.46 -4.84 4.20
C VAL A 102 -2.53 -4.53 3.01
N LEU A 103 -1.20 -4.66 3.20
CA LEU A 103 -0.22 -4.39 2.15
C LEU A 103 -0.46 -5.31 0.94
N SER A 104 -0.45 -4.72 -0.26
CA SER A 104 -0.52 -5.44 -1.53
C SER A 104 0.74 -6.28 -1.76
N ASP A 105 0.63 -7.33 -2.57
CA ASP A 105 1.75 -8.20 -2.89
C ASP A 105 2.86 -7.46 -3.67
N LYS A 106 2.53 -6.39 -4.41
CA LYS A 106 3.52 -5.48 -5.00
C LYS A 106 4.34 -4.75 -3.93
N ALA A 107 3.67 -4.18 -2.93
CA ALA A 107 4.30 -3.47 -1.82
C ALA A 107 5.27 -4.39 -1.07
N LYS A 108 4.83 -5.62 -0.77
CA LYS A 108 5.68 -6.61 -0.10
C LYS A 108 6.92 -6.96 -0.92
N ARG A 109 6.77 -7.12 -2.23
CA ARG A 109 7.90 -7.38 -3.15
C ARG A 109 8.90 -6.22 -3.16
N GLU A 110 8.42 -4.97 -3.26
CA GLU A 110 9.31 -3.80 -3.22
C GLU A 110 10.03 -3.67 -1.88
N ILE A 111 9.33 -3.88 -0.76
CA ILE A 111 9.96 -3.90 0.57
C ILE A 111 11.05 -4.98 0.64
N GLN A 112 10.77 -6.19 0.14
CA GLN A 112 11.76 -7.28 0.13
C GLN A 112 12.98 -6.94 -0.73
N GLN A 113 12.81 -6.28 -1.88
CA GLN A 113 13.91 -5.83 -2.72
C GLN A 113 14.78 -4.77 -2.03
N LEU A 114 14.15 -3.77 -1.41
CA LEU A 114 14.84 -2.75 -0.59
C LEU A 114 15.62 -3.40 0.55
N ARG A 115 15.04 -4.41 1.19
CA ARG A 115 15.68 -5.16 2.28
C ARG A 115 16.89 -5.96 1.81
N ALA A 116 16.74 -6.71 0.71
CA ALA A 116 17.82 -7.49 0.11
C ALA A 116 18.99 -6.59 -0.31
N PHE A 117 18.69 -5.45 -0.93
CA PHE A 117 19.71 -4.44 -1.26
C PHE A 117 20.45 -3.95 -0.01
N SER A 118 19.73 -3.62 1.06
CA SER A 118 20.36 -3.15 2.29
C SER A 118 21.21 -4.21 2.98
N THR A 119 20.75 -5.46 3.02
CA THR A 119 21.52 -6.58 3.58
C THR A 119 22.78 -6.85 2.76
N GLU A 120 22.68 -6.93 1.43
CA GLU A 120 23.83 -7.15 0.54
C GLU A 120 24.88 -6.03 0.71
N LYS A 121 24.45 -4.77 0.72
CA LYS A 121 25.37 -3.62 0.87
C LYS A 121 26.00 -3.53 2.26
N MET A 122 25.34 -4.01 3.31
CA MET A 122 25.94 -4.09 4.64
C MET A 122 26.95 -5.24 4.74
N GLU A 123 26.68 -6.39 4.13
CA GLU A 123 27.60 -7.55 4.14
C GLU A 123 28.88 -7.26 3.33
N VAL A 124 28.75 -6.59 2.18
CA VAL A 124 29.91 -6.19 1.35
C VAL A 124 30.82 -5.16 2.05
N LYS A 125 30.27 -4.33 2.94
CA LYS A 125 31.03 -3.25 3.61
C LYS A 125 31.55 -3.64 5.00
N ASN A 126 31.25 -4.86 5.45
CA ASN A 126 31.68 -5.40 6.75
C ASN A 126 32.51 -6.69 6.53
N PRO A 127 33.70 -6.62 5.92
CA PRO A 127 34.62 -7.76 5.84
C PRO A 127 35.25 -8.08 7.21
#